data_AF-A0A6A1UNK0-F1
#
_entry.id   AF-A0A6A1UNK0-F1
#
_cell.length_a   1.000
_cell.length_b   1.000
_cell.length_c   1.000
_cell.angle_alpha   90.00
_cell.angle_beta   90.00
_cell.angle_gamma   90.00
#
_symmetry.space_group_name_H-M   'P 1'
#
loop_
_entity.id
_entity.type
_entity.pdbx_description
1 polymer ?
#
loop_
_entity_poly.entity_id
_entity_poly.type
_entity_poly.pdbx_seq_one_letter_code
_entity_poly.pdbx_strand_id
1 'polypeptide(L)'
;MAAENDVDLSTLKSQLSQTHEVWKQEMERNQSQVDVLQAKLMEVKACMQGSEDDAKQELELLWRRVKTTATLLTYLKSKAQIMAVPHLAHTSCGIKQLEGVGFVDKNGTPLSGWSRNIDLSSFDSPDEETWLGVSEQQGSLDELDAAYTDEILKSVQMVTDVMEALVKRVILAESDTASEKEKVTLGQEEIKKKSIQIENMSVKLEEMERFALGTNSILNEMRQRVEDLVEETSRQRQRAAENEHELCRVKRDFESLKSYVSSLITVRETLLSSEKQIQTIERLFESSKFHRPFQILERKGKVHDWLVAKTSQLEGEKMQKETEVQKLMEENVRLSALLDKKEAQLLAMNEQCKVYWEFMMVTLEVVVIALCNSTLITAICSPVSDPHDPCCSLPSC
;
A
#
# COMPACT_ATOMS: atom_id res chain seq x y z
N MET A 1 103.38 184.22 -6.97
CA MET A 1 103.90 182.90 -6.56
C MET A 1 102.74 182.10 -5.96
N ALA A 2 102.62 180.80 -6.37
CA ALA A 2 101.83 179.67 -5.79
C ALA A 2 100.28 179.77 -5.72
N ALA A 3 99.43 178.73 -5.88
CA ALA A 3 99.44 177.33 -6.36
C ALA A 3 97.95 176.84 -6.40
N GLU A 4 97.47 176.22 -7.49
CA GLU A 4 96.95 174.81 -7.62
C GLU A 4 95.51 174.43 -7.15
N ASN A 5 94.86 173.63 -8.01
CA ASN A 5 93.78 172.62 -7.83
C ASN A 5 92.29 173.03 -7.82
N ASP A 6 91.60 172.82 -8.97
CA ASP A 6 90.14 172.55 -9.04
C ASP A 6 89.79 171.69 -10.29
N VAL A 7 90.15 170.41 -10.24
CA VAL A 7 89.66 169.36 -11.15
C VAL A 7 89.19 168.22 -10.26
N ASP A 8 87.86 168.04 -10.11
CA ASP A 8 87.18 166.74 -9.89
C ASP A 8 85.71 166.77 -9.37
N LEU A 9 84.99 167.91 -9.37
CA LEU A 9 83.62 167.92 -8.81
C LEU A 9 82.49 167.56 -9.81
N SER A 10 82.66 167.79 -11.11
CA SER A 10 81.58 167.64 -12.11
C SER A 10 81.37 166.19 -12.58
N THR A 11 82.45 165.41 -12.71
CA THR A 11 82.42 163.99 -13.13
C THR A 11 81.81 163.08 -12.06
N LEU A 12 82.05 163.40 -10.78
CA LEU A 12 81.45 162.70 -9.64
C LEU A 12 79.92 162.90 -9.58
N LYS A 13 79.42 164.07 -9.96
CA LYS A 13 77.98 164.37 -9.93
C LYS A 13 77.19 163.68 -11.04
N SER A 14 77.77 163.55 -12.25
CA SER A 14 77.12 162.82 -13.35
C SER A 14 77.10 161.30 -13.10
N GLN A 15 78.19 160.73 -12.58
CA GLN A 15 78.22 159.32 -12.17
C GLN A 15 77.18 159.04 -11.08
N LEU A 16 77.10 159.87 -10.03
CA LEU A 16 76.14 159.69 -8.95
C LEU A 16 74.68 159.75 -9.44
N SER A 17 74.39 160.66 -10.38
CA SER A 17 73.04 160.79 -10.96
C SER A 17 72.65 159.58 -11.82
N GLN A 18 73.61 159.05 -12.58
CA GLN A 18 73.42 157.87 -13.41
C GLN A 18 73.28 156.60 -12.57
N THR A 19 74.09 156.45 -11.50
CA THR A 19 73.93 155.35 -10.55
C THR A 19 72.59 155.41 -9.84
N HIS A 20 72.11 156.61 -9.48
CA HIS A 20 70.81 156.79 -8.82
C HIS A 20 69.63 156.39 -9.72
N GLU A 21 69.63 156.76 -11.00
CA GLU A 21 68.56 156.35 -11.94
C GLU A 21 68.59 154.86 -12.28
N VAL A 22 69.79 154.25 -12.40
CA VAL A 22 69.92 152.79 -12.54
C VAL A 22 69.38 152.08 -11.30
N TRP A 23 69.72 152.58 -10.11
CA TRP A 23 69.24 152.00 -8.84
C TRP A 23 67.73 152.15 -8.68
N LYS A 24 67.14 153.25 -9.18
CA LYS A 24 65.70 153.48 -9.20
C LYS A 24 64.97 152.55 -10.17
N GLN A 25 65.46 152.41 -11.41
CA GLN A 25 64.90 151.44 -12.36
C GLN A 25 65.05 150.01 -11.88
N GLU A 26 66.15 149.68 -11.20
CA GLU A 26 66.38 148.36 -10.60
C GLU A 26 65.45 148.12 -9.41
N MET A 27 65.21 149.13 -8.56
CA MET A 27 64.18 149.09 -7.51
C MET A 27 62.78 148.89 -8.09
N GLU A 28 62.39 149.61 -9.15
CA GLU A 28 61.08 149.45 -9.81
C GLU A 28 60.95 148.09 -10.51
N ARG A 29 62.02 147.59 -11.13
CA ARG A 29 62.08 146.24 -11.72
C ARG A 29 62.00 145.15 -10.66
N ASN A 30 62.68 145.33 -9.53
CA ASN A 30 62.63 144.41 -8.40
C ASN A 30 61.24 144.45 -7.74
N GLN A 31 60.64 145.64 -7.59
CA GLN A 31 59.29 145.79 -7.05
C GLN A 31 58.26 145.12 -7.95
N SER A 32 58.32 145.33 -9.27
CA SER A 32 57.42 144.63 -10.22
C SER A 32 57.63 143.12 -10.25
N GLN A 33 58.86 142.62 -10.07
CA GLN A 33 59.11 141.19 -9.87
C GLN A 33 58.52 140.67 -8.56
N VAL A 34 58.63 141.43 -7.47
CA VAL A 34 58.02 141.11 -6.18
C VAL A 34 56.50 141.08 -6.30
N ASP A 35 55.89 142.05 -6.97
CA ASP A 35 54.44 142.12 -7.18
C ASP A 35 53.93 140.93 -8.02
N VAL A 36 54.67 140.54 -9.07
CA VAL A 36 54.37 139.34 -9.89
C VAL A 36 54.53 138.05 -9.06
N LEU A 37 55.57 137.95 -8.23
CA LEU A 37 55.77 136.81 -7.34
C LEU A 37 54.69 136.73 -6.26
N GLN A 38 54.25 137.86 -5.73
CA GLN A 38 53.16 137.93 -4.75
C GLN A 38 51.82 137.52 -5.36
N ALA A 39 51.53 137.92 -6.60
CA ALA A 39 50.36 137.46 -7.35
C ALA A 39 50.39 135.95 -7.58
N LYS A 40 51.53 135.38 -8.01
CA LYS A 40 51.69 133.92 -8.17
C LYS A 40 51.58 133.16 -6.86
N LEU A 41 52.09 133.71 -5.76
CA LEU A 41 51.95 133.11 -4.44
C LEU A 41 50.48 133.07 -4.00
N MET A 42 49.72 134.14 -4.26
CA MET A 42 48.28 134.19 -4.00
C MET A 42 47.49 133.19 -4.86
N GLU A 43 47.87 133.01 -6.13
CA GLU A 43 47.28 132.00 -7.02
C GLU A 43 47.56 130.57 -6.55
N VAL A 44 48.81 130.25 -6.23
CA VAL A 44 49.20 128.93 -5.68
C VAL A 44 48.48 128.67 -4.35
N LYS A 45 48.38 129.68 -3.49
CA LYS A 45 47.64 129.58 -2.22
C LYS A 45 46.15 129.31 -2.45
N ALA A 46 45.53 129.92 -3.46
CA ALA A 46 44.14 129.65 -3.83
C ALA A 46 43.97 128.23 -4.41
N CYS A 47 44.89 127.77 -5.26
CA CYS A 47 44.90 126.39 -5.78
C CYS A 47 45.10 125.35 -4.67
N MET A 48 45.99 125.60 -3.71
CA MET A 48 46.21 124.72 -2.56
C MET A 48 44.98 124.67 -1.64
N GLN A 49 44.37 125.82 -1.36
CA GLN A 49 43.17 125.88 -0.52
C GLN A 49 42.00 125.12 -1.15
N GLY A 50 41.77 125.30 -2.46
CA GLY A 50 40.73 124.55 -3.18
C GLY A 50 40.97 123.04 -3.20
N SER A 51 42.22 122.60 -3.38
CA SER A 51 42.60 121.18 -3.35
C SER A 51 42.48 120.56 -1.95
N GLU A 52 42.74 121.33 -0.89
CA GLU A 52 42.63 120.86 0.49
C GLU A 52 41.17 120.69 0.92
N ASP A 53 40.30 121.62 0.50
CA ASP A 53 38.87 121.57 0.83
C ASP A 53 38.15 120.43 0.07
N ASP A 54 38.54 120.15 -1.18
CA ASP A 54 38.05 119.01 -1.97
C ASP A 54 38.45 117.66 -1.33
N ALA A 55 39.72 117.52 -0.91
CA ALA A 55 40.20 116.31 -0.23
C ALA A 55 39.52 116.06 1.12
N LYS A 56 39.17 117.11 1.87
CA LYS A 56 38.41 116.99 3.12
C LYS A 56 36.97 116.52 2.87
N GLN A 57 36.36 116.99 1.80
CA GLN A 57 35.00 116.61 1.41
C GLN A 57 34.91 115.16 0.94
N GLU A 58 35.89 114.69 0.16
CA GLU A 58 36.01 113.28 -0.22
C GLU A 58 36.23 112.37 1.00
N LEU A 59 37.07 112.79 1.96
CA LEU A 59 37.32 112.04 3.19
C LEU A 59 36.06 111.94 4.06
N GLU A 60 35.27 113.02 4.17
CA GLU A 60 34.00 113.01 4.91
C GLU A 60 32.96 112.09 4.25
N LEU A 61 32.85 112.11 2.92
CA LEU A 61 32.00 111.18 2.16
C LEU A 61 32.43 109.72 2.36
N LEU A 62 33.72 109.42 2.22
CA LEU A 62 34.26 108.08 2.44
C LEU A 62 33.96 107.60 3.88
N TRP A 63 34.14 108.48 4.86
CA TRP A 63 33.85 108.18 6.26
C TRP A 63 32.37 107.85 6.50
N ARG A 64 31.44 108.61 5.89
CA ARG A 64 30.00 108.31 5.96
C ARG A 64 29.69 106.96 5.33
N ARG A 65 30.21 106.68 4.14
CA ARG A 65 30.04 105.37 3.47
C ARG A 65 30.55 104.21 4.31
N VAL A 66 31.76 104.34 4.88
CA VAL A 66 32.34 103.33 5.79
C VAL A 66 31.44 103.10 7.00
N LYS A 67 30.89 104.17 7.59
CA LYS A 67 29.99 104.08 8.74
C LYS A 67 28.66 103.39 8.40
N THR A 68 28.08 103.71 7.24
CA THR A 68 26.86 103.05 6.73
C THR A 68 27.11 101.56 6.49
N THR A 69 28.18 101.23 5.77
CA THR A 69 28.59 99.84 5.51
C THR A 69 28.86 99.06 6.80
N ALA A 70 29.54 99.66 7.77
CA ALA A 70 29.80 99.03 9.07
C ALA A 70 28.50 98.71 9.84
N THR A 71 27.52 99.61 9.78
CA THR A 71 26.21 99.42 10.42
C THR A 71 25.44 98.28 9.75
N LEU A 72 25.40 98.27 8.41
CA LEU A 72 24.73 97.22 7.62
C LEU A 72 25.40 95.85 7.78
N LEU A 73 26.73 95.79 7.86
CA LEU A 73 27.45 94.55 8.17
C LEU A 73 27.13 94.05 9.58
N THR A 74 26.97 94.95 10.54
CA THR A 74 26.55 94.59 11.91
C THR A 74 25.13 94.04 11.92
N TYR A 75 24.21 94.62 11.13
CA TYR A 75 22.86 94.10 10.92
C TYR A 75 22.89 92.68 10.33
N LEU A 76 23.61 92.47 9.22
CA LEU A 76 23.73 91.16 8.59
C LEU A 76 24.30 90.12 9.55
N LYS A 77 25.32 90.50 10.34
CA LYS A 77 25.90 89.64 11.37
C LYS A 77 24.87 89.24 12.43
N SER A 78 24.10 90.20 12.95
CA SER A 78 23.03 89.93 13.92
C SER A 78 21.97 89.00 13.32
N LYS A 79 21.54 89.28 12.08
CA LYS A 79 20.55 88.47 11.37
C LYS A 79 21.04 87.03 11.15
N ALA A 80 22.31 86.85 10.78
CA ALA A 80 22.93 85.53 10.64
C ALA A 80 22.95 84.76 11.96
N GLN A 81 23.24 85.42 13.08
CA GLN A 81 23.25 84.78 14.40
C GLN A 81 21.86 84.32 14.82
N ILE A 82 20.82 85.14 14.59
CA ILE A 82 19.43 84.78 14.86
C ILE A 82 19.01 83.59 14.01
N MET A 83 19.37 83.60 12.71
CA MET A 83 19.06 82.52 11.77
C MET A 83 19.84 81.22 12.04
N ALA A 84 20.99 81.28 12.71
CA ALA A 84 21.75 80.08 13.09
C ALA A 84 21.13 79.30 14.24
N VAL A 85 20.21 79.90 14.99
CA VAL A 85 19.55 79.29 16.14
C VAL A 85 18.16 78.82 15.73
N PRO A 86 17.86 77.51 15.64
CA PRO A 86 16.64 77.00 14.99
C PRO A 86 15.33 77.62 15.50
N HIS A 87 15.15 77.72 16.82
CA HIS A 87 13.93 78.28 17.41
C HIS A 87 13.77 79.79 17.13
N LEU A 88 14.88 80.55 17.07
CA LEU A 88 14.87 81.97 16.71
C LEU A 88 14.70 82.16 15.20
N ALA A 89 15.28 81.27 14.41
CA ALA A 89 15.16 81.24 12.96
C ALA A 89 13.69 81.03 12.54
N HIS A 90 12.96 80.18 13.25
CA HIS A 90 11.52 80.02 13.04
C HIS A 90 10.79 81.35 13.22
N THR A 91 11.01 82.04 14.34
CA THR A 91 10.38 83.34 14.60
C THR A 91 10.82 84.43 13.63
N SER A 92 12.11 84.47 13.26
CA SER A 92 12.68 85.49 12.37
C SER A 92 12.25 85.34 10.92
N CYS A 93 12.02 84.11 10.45
CA CYS A 93 11.53 83.82 9.10
C CYS A 93 9.99 83.76 9.06
N GLY A 94 9.31 84.09 10.18
CA GLY A 94 7.86 84.01 10.31
C GLY A 94 7.27 82.59 10.20
N ILE A 95 8.09 81.57 10.44
CA ILE A 95 7.71 80.16 10.38
C ILE A 95 6.99 79.77 11.66
N LYS A 96 5.75 79.30 11.55
CA LYS A 96 4.93 78.82 12.66
C LYS A 96 4.60 77.35 12.47
N GLN A 97 4.58 76.59 13.57
CA GLN A 97 4.08 75.22 13.55
C GLN A 97 2.58 75.24 13.81
N LEU A 98 1.81 74.70 12.86
CA LEU A 98 0.36 74.58 12.95
C LEU A 98 -0.01 73.09 13.12
N GLU A 99 -0.87 72.80 14.08
CA GLU A 99 -1.26 71.43 14.39
C GLU A 99 -2.02 70.80 13.21
N GLY A 100 -1.60 69.61 12.76
CA GLY A 100 -2.14 68.89 11.61
C GLY A 100 -1.65 69.33 10.23
N VAL A 101 -1.12 70.56 10.07
CA VAL A 101 -0.62 71.10 8.79
C VAL A 101 0.91 71.15 8.73
N GLY A 102 1.59 71.18 9.87
CA GLY A 102 3.05 71.24 9.96
C GLY A 102 3.58 72.68 10.00
N PHE A 103 4.81 72.91 9.53
CA PHE A 103 5.36 74.27 9.49
C PHE A 103 4.74 75.09 8.35
N VAL A 104 4.53 76.38 8.60
CA VAL A 104 3.87 77.34 7.71
C VAL A 104 4.64 78.65 7.72
N ASP A 105 4.81 79.27 6.55
CA ASP A 105 5.51 80.56 6.38
C ASP A 105 4.69 81.78 6.87
N LYS A 106 5.31 82.97 6.89
CA LYS A 106 4.71 84.27 7.24
C LYS A 106 3.43 84.57 6.46
N ASN A 107 3.34 84.10 5.21
CA ASN A 107 2.18 84.24 4.32
C ASN A 107 1.11 83.15 4.50
N GLY A 108 1.29 82.20 5.42
CA GLY A 108 0.37 81.07 5.57
C GLY A 108 0.63 79.89 4.62
N THR A 109 1.72 79.91 3.85
CA THR A 109 2.07 78.84 2.90
C THR A 109 2.68 77.64 3.63
N PRO A 110 2.09 76.43 3.54
CA PRO A 110 2.60 75.23 4.20
C PRO A 110 3.93 74.76 3.60
N LEU A 111 4.71 73.99 4.37
CA LEU A 111 5.98 73.38 3.94
C LEU A 111 5.91 72.69 2.58
N SER A 112 4.82 71.99 2.30
CA SER A 112 4.63 71.26 1.04
C SER A 112 4.59 72.17 -0.19
N GLY A 113 4.31 73.46 -0.01
CA GLY A 113 4.33 74.48 -1.06
C GLY A 113 5.67 75.21 -1.17
N TRP A 114 6.64 74.92 -0.32
CA TRP A 114 7.95 75.56 -0.39
C TRP A 114 8.73 75.01 -1.60
N SER A 115 9.21 75.92 -2.45
CA SER A 115 10.04 75.55 -3.59
C SER A 115 11.34 74.92 -3.09
N ARG A 116 11.70 73.75 -3.65
CA ARG A 116 12.98 73.10 -3.41
C ARG A 116 14.14 73.80 -4.14
N ASN A 117 13.82 74.67 -5.11
CA ASN A 117 14.77 75.43 -5.92
C ASN A 117 14.81 76.90 -5.49
N ILE A 118 16.00 77.50 -5.51
CA ILE A 118 16.19 78.94 -5.27
C ILE A 118 15.73 79.67 -6.54
N ASP A 119 14.53 80.23 -6.52
CA ASP A 119 14.11 81.16 -7.57
C ASP A 119 14.58 82.55 -7.18
N LEU A 120 15.73 82.96 -7.72
CA LEU A 120 16.30 84.29 -7.49
C LEU A 120 15.54 85.38 -8.27
N SER A 121 14.47 85.03 -8.99
CA SER A 121 13.75 85.95 -9.88
C SER A 121 12.70 86.83 -9.19
N SER A 122 12.41 86.63 -7.89
CA SER A 122 11.30 87.33 -7.20
C SER A 122 11.71 88.42 -6.20
N PHE A 123 12.96 88.89 -6.20
CA PHE A 123 13.44 89.87 -5.20
C PHE A 123 12.92 91.30 -5.35
N ASP A 124 11.93 91.54 -6.20
CA ASP A 124 11.39 92.87 -6.51
C ASP A 124 10.19 93.27 -5.63
N SER A 125 9.95 92.58 -4.50
CA SER A 125 8.92 93.01 -3.53
C SER A 125 9.55 93.81 -2.38
N PRO A 126 9.23 95.11 -2.24
CA PRO A 126 9.66 95.87 -1.08
C PRO A 126 8.84 95.41 0.14
N ASP A 127 9.49 94.77 1.12
CA ASP A 127 8.90 94.63 2.46
C ASP A 127 8.94 96.03 3.11
N GLU A 128 7.78 96.67 3.17
CA GLU A 128 7.55 98.11 3.36
C GLU A 128 7.82 98.66 4.78
N GLU A 129 8.38 97.92 5.73
CA GLU A 129 8.21 98.30 7.15
C GLU A 129 9.47 98.59 7.99
N THR A 130 10.66 98.91 7.46
CA THR A 130 11.78 99.28 8.38
C THR A 130 12.78 100.36 7.94
N TRP A 131 12.81 100.81 6.69
CA TRP A 131 13.98 101.59 6.22
C TRP A 131 13.80 103.10 6.09
N LEU A 132 12.63 103.64 6.42
CA LEU A 132 12.32 105.08 6.28
C LEU A 132 13.05 106.03 7.27
N GLY A 133 13.99 105.53 8.09
CA GLY A 133 14.57 106.30 9.19
C GLY A 133 15.90 107.00 8.94
N VAL A 134 16.58 106.76 7.81
CA VAL A 134 17.99 107.23 7.63
C VAL A 134 18.15 108.28 6.52
N SER A 135 17.13 108.50 5.69
CA SER A 135 17.25 109.35 4.49
C SER A 135 16.98 110.85 4.73
N GLU A 136 16.43 111.27 5.87
CA GLU A 136 15.99 112.66 6.07
C GLU A 136 16.99 113.49 6.88
N GLN A 137 18.18 113.73 6.33
CA GLN A 137 19.02 114.90 6.64
C GLN A 137 20.36 114.77 5.90
N GLN A 138 20.53 115.43 4.74
CA GLN A 138 21.75 116.17 4.39
C GLN A 138 21.63 116.85 3.00
N GLY A 139 22.15 118.07 2.87
CA GLY A 139 22.01 118.90 1.66
C GLY A 139 23.01 118.62 0.53
N SER A 140 22.57 118.89 -0.71
CA SER A 140 23.22 119.13 -2.02
C SER A 140 24.48 118.35 -2.47
N LEU A 141 25.09 117.50 -1.65
CA LEU A 141 26.18 116.57 -1.97
C LEU A 141 25.67 115.12 -1.95
N ASP A 142 24.39 114.94 -2.29
CA ASP A 142 23.58 113.82 -1.81
C ASP A 142 23.37 112.74 -2.87
N GLU A 143 23.51 113.07 -4.16
CA GLU A 143 23.10 112.20 -5.27
C GLU A 143 24.03 110.98 -5.46
N LEU A 144 25.35 111.18 -5.34
CA LEU A 144 26.35 110.10 -5.43
C LEU A 144 26.40 109.21 -4.18
N ASP A 145 26.05 109.75 -3.00
CA ASP A 145 26.03 108.99 -1.75
C ASP A 145 24.72 108.22 -1.57
N ALA A 146 23.61 108.79 -2.04
CA ALA A 146 22.31 108.11 -2.14
C ALA A 146 22.37 106.90 -3.07
N ALA A 147 22.98 107.02 -4.25
CA ALA A 147 23.12 105.90 -5.19
C ALA A 147 23.95 104.73 -4.60
N TYR A 148 25.07 105.04 -3.92
CA TYR A 148 25.87 104.04 -3.22
C TYR A 148 25.09 103.37 -2.08
N THR A 149 24.36 104.17 -1.30
CA THR A 149 23.56 103.68 -0.18
C THR A 149 22.41 102.77 -0.65
N ASP A 150 21.77 103.11 -1.76
CA ASP A 150 20.73 102.30 -2.39
C ASP A 150 21.29 100.95 -2.91
N GLU A 151 22.45 100.95 -3.57
CA GLU A 151 23.08 99.72 -4.07
C GLU A 151 23.53 98.79 -2.93
N ILE A 152 24.07 99.34 -1.85
CA ILE A 152 24.48 98.51 -0.70
C ILE A 152 23.28 98.00 0.09
N LEU A 153 22.19 98.76 0.18
CA LEU A 153 20.94 98.29 0.78
C LEU A 153 20.32 97.16 -0.05
N LYS A 154 20.29 97.28 -1.38
CA LYS A 154 19.88 96.20 -2.29
C LYS A 154 20.73 94.94 -2.10
N SER A 155 22.04 95.11 -1.93
CA SER A 155 22.96 93.99 -1.66
C SER A 155 22.66 93.32 -0.31
N VAL A 156 22.42 94.10 0.75
CA VAL A 156 22.05 93.61 2.09
C VAL A 156 20.72 92.87 2.08
N GLN A 157 19.74 93.39 1.34
CA GLN A 157 18.43 92.75 1.15
C GLN A 157 18.58 91.41 0.43
N MET A 158 19.32 91.37 -0.68
CA MET A 158 19.60 90.13 -1.41
C MET A 158 20.27 89.07 -0.52
N VAL A 159 21.30 89.46 0.25
CA VAL A 159 21.97 88.53 1.18
C VAL A 159 21.00 88.04 2.25
N THR A 160 20.21 88.94 2.81
CA THR A 160 19.18 88.64 3.80
C THR A 160 18.18 87.61 3.30
N ASP A 161 17.67 87.78 2.09
CA ASP A 161 16.65 86.89 1.56
C ASP A 161 17.23 85.53 1.16
N VAL A 162 18.46 85.51 0.64
CA VAL A 162 19.20 84.26 0.40
C VAL A 162 19.40 83.49 1.71
N MET A 163 19.73 84.18 2.81
CA MET A 163 19.86 83.57 4.13
C MET A 163 18.52 82.99 4.61
N GLU A 164 17.41 83.72 4.45
CA GLU A 164 16.07 83.23 4.80
C GLU A 164 15.68 82.00 3.98
N ALA A 165 15.90 82.01 2.66
CA ALA A 165 15.61 80.89 1.78
C ALA A 165 16.46 79.65 2.10
N LEU A 166 17.73 79.83 2.50
CA LEU A 166 18.59 78.75 2.97
C LEU A 166 18.05 78.14 4.27
N VAL A 167 17.70 78.97 5.25
CA VAL A 167 17.13 78.54 6.52
C VAL A 167 15.83 77.75 6.33
N LYS A 168 14.90 78.25 5.49
CA LYS A 168 13.66 77.55 5.14
C LYS A 168 13.93 76.15 4.58
N ARG A 169 14.92 76.00 3.70
CA ARG A 169 15.29 74.68 3.15
C ARG A 169 15.92 73.75 4.18
N VAL A 170 16.75 74.27 5.09
CA VAL A 170 17.32 73.47 6.18
C VAL A 170 16.21 72.94 7.08
N ILE A 171 15.26 73.78 7.47
CA ILE A 171 14.11 73.39 8.29
C ILE A 171 13.26 72.32 7.59
N LEU A 172 13.01 72.48 6.28
CA LEU A 172 12.29 71.48 5.49
C LEU A 172 13.03 70.14 5.48
N ALA A 173 14.34 70.14 5.22
CA ALA A 173 15.15 68.93 5.22
C ALA A 173 15.21 68.24 6.59
N GLU A 174 15.31 69.02 7.68
CA GLU A 174 15.30 68.50 9.05
C GLU A 174 13.94 67.87 9.40
N SER A 175 12.84 68.54 9.05
CA SER A 175 11.47 68.03 9.26
C SER A 175 11.22 66.75 8.46
N ASP A 176 11.60 66.72 7.18
CA ASP A 176 11.50 65.52 6.33
C ASP A 176 12.30 64.35 6.93
N THR A 177 13.54 64.63 7.37
CA THR A 177 14.41 63.62 7.99
C THR A 177 13.82 63.10 9.31
N ALA A 178 13.23 63.96 10.13
CA ALA A 178 12.56 63.55 11.37
C ALA A 178 11.34 62.65 11.09
N SER A 179 10.50 63.03 10.13
CA SER A 179 9.35 62.22 9.68
C SER A 179 9.79 60.86 9.12
N GLU A 180 10.84 60.81 8.29
CA GLU A 180 11.35 59.54 7.76
C GLU A 180 11.95 58.65 8.86
N LYS A 181 12.64 59.24 9.87
CA LYS A 181 13.09 58.48 11.04
C LYS A 181 11.92 57.84 11.80
N GLU A 182 10.83 58.58 11.99
CA GLU A 182 9.62 58.05 12.65
C GLU A 182 9.01 56.88 11.85
N LYS A 183 8.87 57.02 10.52
CA LYS A 183 8.40 55.93 9.65
C LYS A 183 9.28 54.69 9.75
N VAL A 184 10.60 54.86 9.78
CA VAL A 184 11.55 53.74 9.97
C VAL A 184 11.36 53.08 11.33
N THR A 185 11.15 53.84 12.40
CA THR A 185 10.89 53.26 13.73
C THR A 185 9.59 52.45 13.77
N LEU A 186 8.51 52.98 13.20
CA LEU A 186 7.22 52.28 13.10
C LEU A 186 7.34 51.00 12.25
N GLY A 187 8.04 51.07 11.12
CA GLY A 187 8.31 49.90 10.27
C GLY A 187 9.11 48.82 11.00
N GLN A 188 10.11 49.22 11.79
CA GLN A 188 10.91 48.28 12.58
C GLN A 188 10.09 47.58 13.67
N GLU A 189 9.15 48.28 14.31
CA GLU A 189 8.22 47.69 15.27
C GLU A 189 7.26 46.68 14.61
N GLU A 190 6.75 47.01 13.43
CA GLU A 190 5.89 46.10 12.67
C GLU A 190 6.65 44.85 12.20
N ILE A 191 7.91 45.00 11.76
CA ILE A 191 8.78 43.89 11.40
C ILE A 191 9.03 42.98 12.60
N LYS A 192 9.32 43.54 13.79
CA LYS A 192 9.48 42.76 15.02
C LYS A 192 8.21 41.98 15.36
N LYS A 193 7.03 42.62 15.25
CA LYS A 193 5.74 41.96 15.47
C LYS A 193 5.49 40.80 14.50
N LYS A 194 5.74 41.02 13.20
CA LYS A 194 5.61 39.98 12.17
C LYS A 194 6.62 38.86 12.37
N SER A 195 7.84 39.17 12.78
CA SER A 195 8.87 38.18 13.11
C SER A 195 8.44 37.26 14.25
N ILE A 196 7.88 37.82 15.35
CA ILE A 196 7.32 37.01 16.45
C ILE A 196 6.15 36.15 15.97
N GLN A 197 5.29 36.68 15.10
CA GLN A 197 4.17 35.91 14.54
C GLN A 197 4.65 34.74 13.69
N ILE A 198 5.67 34.94 12.85
CA ILE A 198 6.29 33.88 12.04
C ILE A 198 6.91 32.81 12.93
N GLU A 199 7.63 33.21 13.98
CA GLU A 199 8.23 32.27 14.94
C GLU A 199 7.15 31.40 15.61
N ASN A 200 6.05 32.00 16.08
CA ASN A 200 4.92 31.26 16.65
C ASN A 200 4.29 30.29 15.65
N MET A 201 4.16 30.70 14.39
CA MET A 201 3.65 29.82 13.33
C MET A 201 4.65 28.68 13.04
N SER A 202 5.94 28.94 13.10
CA SER A 202 6.99 27.93 12.95
C SER A 202 6.88 26.85 14.01
N VAL A 203 6.80 27.24 15.29
CA VAL A 203 6.62 26.28 16.40
C VAL A 203 5.35 25.45 16.22
N LYS A 204 4.24 26.06 15.81
CA LYS A 204 2.98 25.33 15.56
C LYS A 204 3.12 24.33 14.40
N LEU A 205 3.88 24.66 13.35
CA LEU A 205 4.14 23.74 12.25
C LEU A 205 5.01 22.56 12.70
N GLU A 206 6.03 22.79 13.54
CA GLU A 206 6.83 21.71 14.12
C GLU A 206 6.01 20.76 15.01
N GLU A 207 5.02 21.29 15.74
CA GLU A 207 4.08 20.47 16.50
C GLU A 207 3.18 19.63 15.59
N MET A 208 2.68 20.21 14.49
CA MET A 208 1.89 19.50 13.49
C MET A 208 2.70 18.39 12.80
N GLU A 209 3.98 18.64 12.50
CA GLU A 209 4.88 17.63 11.94
C GLU A 209 5.08 16.46 12.91
N ARG A 210 5.36 16.76 14.19
CA ARG A 210 5.47 15.73 15.24
C ARG A 210 4.18 14.91 15.39
N PHE A 211 3.02 15.57 15.33
CA PHE A 211 1.73 14.88 15.37
C PHE A 211 1.51 13.96 14.15
N ALA A 212 1.86 14.42 12.94
CA ALA A 212 1.74 13.64 11.72
C ALA A 212 2.67 12.42 11.75
N LEU A 213 3.92 12.59 12.22
CA LEU A 213 4.87 11.49 12.40
C LEU A 213 4.35 10.46 13.40
N GLY A 214 3.79 10.90 14.54
CA GLY A 214 3.17 10.01 15.52
C GLY A 214 2.01 9.20 14.93
N THR A 215 1.12 9.86 14.19
CA THR A 215 -0.01 9.20 13.53
C THR A 215 0.45 8.18 12.48
N ASN A 216 1.46 8.52 11.67
CA ASN A 216 2.02 7.62 10.66
C ASN A 216 2.70 6.40 11.29
N SER A 217 3.38 6.56 12.42
CA SER A 217 3.95 5.42 13.18
C SER A 217 2.88 4.42 13.56
N ILE A 218 1.77 4.89 14.15
CA ILE A 218 0.64 4.03 14.55
C ILE A 218 0.02 3.34 13.34
N LEU A 219 -0.20 4.06 12.23
CA LEU A 219 -0.73 3.48 11.00
C LEU A 219 0.18 2.39 10.42
N ASN A 220 1.50 2.58 10.50
CA ASN A 220 2.47 1.55 10.08
C ASN A 220 2.40 0.30 10.98
N GLU A 221 2.30 0.47 12.30
CA GLU A 221 2.11 -0.65 13.22
C GLU A 221 0.80 -1.40 12.96
N MET A 222 -0.31 -0.67 12.73
CA MET A 222 -1.59 -1.28 12.40
C MET A 222 -1.53 -2.05 11.09
N ARG A 223 -0.87 -1.50 10.06
CA ARG A 223 -0.65 -2.20 8.79
C ARG A 223 0.10 -3.51 9.02
N GLN A 224 1.20 -3.48 9.77
CA GLN A 224 1.98 -4.69 10.05
C GLN A 224 1.14 -5.76 10.77
N ARG A 225 0.36 -5.37 11.78
CA ARG A 225 -0.52 -6.32 12.49
C ARG A 225 -1.58 -6.94 11.56
N VAL A 226 -2.07 -6.18 10.59
CA VAL A 226 -3.01 -6.69 9.58
C VAL A 226 -2.31 -7.68 8.65
N GLU A 227 -1.10 -7.37 8.19
CA GLU A 227 -0.27 -8.29 7.39
C GLU A 227 -0.03 -9.60 8.14
N ASP A 228 0.39 -9.54 9.40
CA ASP A 228 0.62 -10.71 10.26
C ASP A 228 -0.66 -11.56 10.43
N LEU A 229 -1.82 -10.91 10.60
CA LEU A 229 -3.10 -11.60 10.73
C LEU A 229 -3.53 -12.29 9.43
N VAL A 230 -3.27 -11.66 8.28
CA VAL A 230 -3.52 -12.25 6.96
C VAL A 230 -2.64 -13.49 6.76
N GLU A 231 -1.36 -13.41 7.13
CA GLU A 231 -0.45 -14.55 7.08
C GLU A 231 -0.90 -15.68 8.02
N GLU A 232 -1.27 -15.39 9.26
CA GLU A 232 -1.79 -16.39 10.20
C GLU A 232 -3.08 -17.04 9.68
N THR A 233 -3.99 -16.24 9.13
CA THR A 233 -5.23 -16.73 8.51
C THR A 233 -4.93 -17.66 7.33
N SER A 234 -3.91 -17.33 6.51
CA SER A 234 -3.48 -18.19 5.41
C SER A 234 -2.95 -19.54 5.93
N ARG A 235 -2.17 -19.53 7.01
CA ARG A 235 -1.62 -20.72 7.67
C ARG A 235 -2.72 -21.58 8.31
N GLN A 236 -3.72 -20.95 8.91
CA GLN A 236 -4.89 -21.66 9.45
C GLN A 236 -5.68 -22.34 8.34
N ARG A 237 -5.89 -21.67 7.21
CA ARG A 237 -6.57 -22.25 6.04
C ARG A 237 -5.82 -23.46 5.49
N GLN A 238 -4.49 -23.39 5.39
CA GLN A 238 -3.65 -24.50 4.95
C GLN A 238 -3.79 -25.72 5.90
N ARG A 239 -3.67 -25.50 7.21
CA ARG A 239 -3.87 -26.56 8.22
C ARG A 239 -5.27 -27.17 8.16
N ALA A 240 -6.30 -26.35 7.91
CA ALA A 240 -7.67 -26.85 7.75
C ALA A 240 -7.80 -27.76 6.52
N ALA A 241 -7.18 -27.41 5.39
CA ALA A 241 -7.18 -28.24 4.18
C ALA A 241 -6.43 -29.57 4.41
N GLU A 242 -5.31 -29.55 5.14
CA GLU A 242 -4.58 -30.77 5.52
C GLU A 242 -5.42 -31.69 6.41
N ASN A 243 -6.11 -31.13 7.41
CA ASN A 243 -7.02 -31.88 8.28
C ASN A 243 -8.21 -32.46 7.50
N GLU A 244 -8.75 -31.73 6.53
CA GLU A 244 -9.81 -32.24 5.65
C GLU A 244 -9.33 -33.45 4.83
N HIS A 245 -8.11 -33.38 4.29
CA HIS A 245 -7.51 -34.48 3.57
C HIS A 245 -7.29 -35.71 4.46
N GLU A 246 -6.78 -35.50 5.68
CA GLU A 246 -6.62 -36.55 6.70
C GLU A 246 -7.97 -37.20 7.04
N LEU A 247 -9.00 -36.39 7.28
CA LEU A 247 -10.34 -36.87 7.57
C LEU A 247 -10.92 -37.69 6.41
N CYS A 248 -10.68 -37.28 5.17
CA CYS A 248 -11.09 -38.04 3.99
C CYS A 248 -10.36 -39.38 3.88
N ARG A 249 -9.07 -39.43 4.24
CA ARG A 249 -8.29 -40.68 4.30
C ARG A 249 -8.87 -41.62 5.34
N VAL A 250 -9.05 -41.15 6.58
CA VAL A 250 -9.62 -41.94 7.68
C VAL A 250 -11.01 -42.47 7.33
N LYS A 251 -11.88 -41.65 6.72
CA LYS A 251 -13.21 -42.10 6.26
C LYS A 251 -13.13 -43.28 5.28
N ARG A 252 -12.18 -43.24 4.34
CA ARG A 252 -11.96 -44.33 3.37
C ARG A 252 -11.50 -45.60 4.07
N ASP A 253 -10.61 -45.47 5.06
CA ASP A 253 -10.11 -46.60 5.84
C ASP A 253 -11.24 -47.24 6.66
N PHE A 254 -12.12 -46.43 7.25
CA PHE A 254 -13.31 -46.92 7.95
C PHE A 254 -14.30 -47.65 7.03
N GLU A 255 -14.55 -47.15 5.81
CA GLU A 255 -15.44 -47.85 4.88
C GLU A 255 -14.82 -49.18 4.41
N SER A 256 -13.49 -49.20 4.22
CA SER A 256 -12.74 -50.42 3.90
C SER A 256 -12.84 -51.44 5.04
N LEU A 257 -12.66 -50.99 6.29
CA LEU A 257 -12.81 -51.82 7.48
C LEU A 257 -14.23 -52.36 7.63
N LYS A 258 -15.25 -51.53 7.39
CA LYS A 258 -16.65 -51.93 7.43
C LYS A 258 -16.94 -53.03 6.40
N SER A 259 -16.44 -52.90 5.18
CA SER A 259 -16.52 -53.94 4.15
C SER A 259 -15.85 -55.24 4.60
N TYR A 260 -14.65 -55.15 5.18
CA TYR A 260 -13.94 -56.29 5.73
C TYR A 260 -14.72 -57.02 6.84
N VAL A 261 -15.27 -56.27 7.81
CA VAL A 261 -16.11 -56.83 8.88
C VAL A 261 -17.36 -57.49 8.29
N SER A 262 -17.98 -56.89 7.27
CA SER A 262 -19.16 -57.45 6.61
C SER A 262 -18.82 -58.78 5.92
N SER A 263 -17.66 -58.87 5.26
CA SER A 263 -17.14 -60.13 4.71
C SER A 263 -16.90 -61.18 5.79
N LEU A 264 -16.31 -60.80 6.93
CA LEU A 264 -16.11 -61.71 8.07
C LEU A 264 -17.43 -62.22 8.66
N ILE A 265 -18.46 -61.38 8.74
CA ILE A 265 -19.80 -61.80 9.17
C ILE A 265 -20.35 -62.85 8.20
N THR A 266 -20.27 -62.62 6.89
CA THR A 266 -20.68 -63.61 5.87
C THR A 266 -19.92 -64.93 6.02
N VAL A 267 -18.59 -64.89 6.23
CA VAL A 267 -17.78 -66.09 6.47
C VAL A 267 -18.22 -66.81 7.75
N ARG A 268 -18.53 -66.08 8.82
CA ARG A 268 -19.06 -66.66 10.05
C ARG A 268 -20.42 -67.32 9.82
N GLU A 269 -21.31 -66.69 9.07
CA GLU A 269 -22.64 -67.23 8.76
C GLU A 269 -22.56 -68.50 7.90
N THR A 270 -21.67 -68.53 6.90
CA THR A 270 -21.43 -69.73 6.09
C THR A 270 -20.84 -70.86 6.92
N LEU A 271 -19.92 -70.57 7.84
CA LEU A 271 -19.36 -71.55 8.77
C LEU A 271 -20.42 -72.08 9.76
N LEU A 272 -21.26 -71.22 10.33
CA LEU A 272 -22.37 -71.66 11.18
C LEU A 272 -23.40 -72.51 10.41
N SER A 273 -23.62 -72.20 9.14
CA SER A 273 -24.49 -73.00 8.26
C SER A 273 -23.88 -74.37 7.98
N SER A 274 -22.58 -74.43 7.64
CA SER A 274 -21.89 -75.72 7.42
C SER A 274 -21.82 -76.55 8.70
N GLU A 275 -21.64 -75.92 9.87
CA GLU A 275 -21.71 -76.59 11.17
C GLU A 275 -23.09 -77.23 11.39
N LYS A 276 -24.19 -76.50 11.13
CA LYS A 276 -25.55 -77.07 11.21
C LYS A 276 -25.76 -78.22 10.22
N GLN A 277 -25.19 -78.12 9.02
CA GLN A 277 -25.23 -79.21 8.05
C GLN A 277 -24.47 -80.43 8.57
N ILE A 278 -23.27 -80.25 9.11
CA ILE A 278 -22.47 -81.32 9.74
C ILE A 278 -23.24 -81.97 10.88
N GLN A 279 -23.81 -81.20 11.82
CA GLN A 279 -24.63 -81.72 12.91
C GLN A 279 -25.87 -82.50 12.42
N THR A 280 -26.43 -82.11 11.27
CA THR A 280 -27.54 -82.85 10.64
C THR A 280 -27.05 -84.16 10.04
N ILE A 281 -25.90 -84.15 9.36
CA ILE A 281 -25.26 -85.35 8.83
C ILE A 281 -24.89 -86.32 9.96
N GLU A 282 -24.32 -85.83 11.06
CA GLU A 282 -23.96 -86.64 12.24
C GLU A 282 -25.20 -87.30 12.86
N ARG A 283 -26.31 -86.57 13.03
CA ARG A 283 -27.58 -87.15 13.52
C ARG A 283 -28.12 -88.23 12.58
N LEU A 284 -28.07 -88.01 11.26
CA LEU A 284 -28.45 -89.03 10.28
C LEU A 284 -27.52 -90.25 10.35
N PHE A 285 -26.22 -90.01 10.54
CA PHE A 285 -25.23 -91.08 10.67
C PHE A 285 -25.50 -91.93 11.93
N GLU A 286 -25.70 -91.31 13.09
CA GLU A 286 -26.08 -92.01 14.33
C GLU A 286 -27.42 -92.75 14.20
N SER A 287 -28.47 -92.12 13.64
CA SER A 287 -29.72 -92.81 13.37
C SER A 287 -29.52 -94.01 12.43
N SER A 288 -28.64 -93.91 11.43
CA SER A 288 -28.31 -95.02 10.54
C SER A 288 -27.49 -96.12 11.22
N LYS A 289 -26.62 -95.79 12.19
CA LYS A 289 -25.87 -96.75 12.99
C LYS A 289 -26.76 -97.62 13.86
N PHE A 290 -27.87 -97.09 14.40
CA PHE A 290 -28.85 -97.89 15.14
C PHE A 290 -29.82 -98.63 14.20
N HIS A 291 -30.24 -97.97 13.12
CA HIS A 291 -31.25 -98.52 12.22
C HIS A 291 -30.73 -99.64 11.32
N ARG A 292 -29.47 -99.57 10.83
CA ARG A 292 -28.91 -100.64 9.96
C ARG A 292 -28.72 -101.97 10.68
N PRO A 293 -28.09 -102.07 11.86
CA PRO A 293 -28.00 -103.33 12.60
C PRO A 293 -29.37 -103.88 12.94
N PHE A 294 -30.33 -103.03 13.30
CA PHE A 294 -31.70 -103.45 13.62
C PHE A 294 -32.42 -104.03 12.38
N GLN A 295 -32.37 -103.37 11.22
CA GLN A 295 -32.92 -103.92 9.97
C GLN A 295 -32.20 -105.22 9.54
N ILE A 296 -30.89 -105.32 9.76
CA ILE A 296 -30.13 -106.55 9.46
C ILE A 296 -30.54 -107.68 10.42
N LEU A 297 -30.76 -107.41 11.71
CA LEU A 297 -31.21 -108.40 12.68
C LEU A 297 -32.64 -108.87 12.39
N GLU A 298 -33.54 -107.96 12.03
CA GLU A 298 -34.91 -108.28 11.66
C GLU A 298 -34.99 -109.11 10.36
N ARG A 299 -34.17 -108.76 9.35
CA ARG A 299 -34.02 -109.58 8.13
C ARG A 299 -33.39 -110.93 8.43
N LYS A 300 -32.38 -111.01 9.31
CA LYS A 300 -31.78 -112.28 9.74
C LYS A 300 -32.79 -113.16 10.50
N GLY A 301 -33.62 -112.57 11.36
CA GLY A 301 -34.72 -113.28 12.05
C GLY A 301 -35.73 -113.86 11.06
N LYS A 302 -36.20 -113.07 10.10
CA LYS A 302 -37.12 -113.55 9.04
C LYS A 302 -36.51 -114.65 8.17
N VAL A 303 -35.22 -114.56 7.85
CA VAL A 303 -34.50 -115.62 7.11
C VAL A 303 -34.34 -116.88 7.95
N HIS A 304 -34.09 -116.74 9.25
CA HIS A 304 -34.01 -117.88 10.18
C HIS A 304 -35.35 -118.61 10.27
N ASP A 305 -36.46 -117.89 10.43
CA ASP A 305 -37.79 -118.49 10.49
C ASP A 305 -38.19 -119.15 9.16
N TRP A 306 -37.82 -118.54 8.02
CA TRP A 306 -38.01 -119.14 6.70
C TRP A 306 -37.19 -120.42 6.53
N LEU A 307 -35.94 -120.43 6.99
CA LEU A 307 -35.09 -121.63 6.99
C LEU A 307 -35.72 -122.75 7.82
N VAL A 308 -36.16 -122.45 9.05
CA VAL A 308 -36.83 -123.44 9.93
C VAL A 308 -38.07 -124.02 9.27
N ALA A 309 -38.94 -123.17 8.71
CA ALA A 309 -40.13 -123.62 8.00
C ALA A 309 -39.78 -124.49 6.78
N LYS A 310 -38.75 -124.11 6.01
CA LYS A 310 -38.29 -124.88 4.85
C LYS A 310 -37.68 -126.22 5.25
N THR A 311 -36.96 -126.27 6.37
CA THR A 311 -36.41 -127.51 6.93
C THR A 311 -37.51 -128.46 7.37
N SER A 312 -38.55 -128.00 8.08
CA SER A 312 -39.71 -128.85 8.43
C SER A 312 -40.49 -129.35 7.21
N GLN A 313 -40.64 -128.53 6.16
CA GLN A 313 -41.28 -128.97 4.91
C GLN A 313 -40.49 -130.13 4.28
N LEU A 314 -39.16 -129.99 4.16
CA LEU A 314 -38.30 -131.01 3.57
C LEU A 314 -38.27 -132.29 4.41
N GLU A 315 -38.36 -132.17 5.74
CA GLU A 315 -38.46 -133.32 6.64
C GLU A 315 -39.79 -134.08 6.46
N GLY A 316 -40.90 -133.37 6.22
CA GLY A 316 -42.18 -133.98 5.87
C GLY A 316 -42.16 -134.69 4.51
N GLU A 317 -41.58 -134.06 3.47
CA GLU A 317 -41.40 -134.68 2.15
C GLU A 317 -40.51 -135.92 2.21
N LYS A 318 -39.46 -135.91 3.05
CA LYS A 318 -38.60 -137.07 3.29
C LYS A 318 -39.38 -138.21 3.92
N MET A 319 -40.15 -137.96 4.98
CA MET A 319 -40.94 -138.98 5.67
C MET A 319 -41.99 -139.60 4.75
N GLN A 320 -42.63 -138.80 3.89
CA GLN A 320 -43.57 -139.30 2.88
C GLN A 320 -42.87 -140.25 1.88
N LYS A 321 -41.71 -139.87 1.35
CA LYS A 321 -40.97 -140.74 0.43
C LYS A 321 -40.47 -142.02 1.09
N GLU A 322 -40.06 -141.98 2.36
CA GLU A 322 -39.70 -143.18 3.13
C GLU A 322 -40.89 -144.14 3.27
N THR A 323 -42.12 -143.63 3.50
CA THR A 323 -43.32 -144.48 3.54
C THR A 323 -43.67 -145.10 2.19
N GLU A 324 -43.44 -144.39 1.09
CA GLU A 324 -43.68 -144.89 -0.27
C GLU A 324 -42.68 -146.00 -0.64
N VAL A 325 -41.40 -145.83 -0.27
CA VAL A 325 -40.38 -146.88 -0.41
C VAL A 325 -40.76 -148.12 0.40
N GLN A 326 -41.24 -147.96 1.64
CA GLN A 326 -41.64 -149.10 2.48
C GLN A 326 -42.81 -149.89 1.87
N LYS A 327 -43.80 -149.18 1.31
CA LYS A 327 -44.94 -149.79 0.62
C LYS A 327 -44.52 -150.59 -0.62
N LEU A 328 -43.62 -150.04 -1.43
CA LEU A 328 -43.05 -150.76 -2.58
C LEU A 328 -42.23 -151.98 -2.13
N MET A 329 -41.57 -151.91 -0.97
CA MET A 329 -40.85 -153.04 -0.40
C MET A 329 -41.80 -154.18 -0.01
N GLU A 330 -42.94 -153.88 0.63
CA GLU A 330 -43.98 -154.87 0.96
C GLU A 330 -44.63 -155.49 -0.29
N GLU A 331 -44.87 -154.67 -1.32
CA GLU A 331 -45.44 -155.17 -2.58
C GLU A 331 -44.48 -156.08 -3.35
N ASN A 332 -43.17 -155.79 -3.30
CA ASN A 332 -42.14 -156.64 -3.89
C ASN A 332 -42.03 -157.99 -3.18
N VAL A 333 -42.07 -157.99 -1.83
CA VAL A 333 -42.13 -159.24 -1.04
C VAL A 333 -43.38 -160.06 -1.40
N ARG A 334 -44.54 -159.42 -1.58
CA ARG A 334 -45.78 -160.09 -1.99
C ARG A 334 -45.67 -160.69 -3.39
N LEU A 335 -45.05 -159.98 -4.34
CA LEU A 335 -44.84 -160.46 -5.70
C LEU A 335 -43.86 -161.63 -5.75
N SER A 336 -42.77 -161.60 -4.96
CA SER A 336 -41.86 -162.75 -4.80
C SER A 336 -42.58 -163.98 -4.25
N ALA A 337 -43.41 -163.83 -3.21
CA ALA A 337 -44.20 -164.95 -2.69
C ALA A 337 -45.20 -165.53 -3.70
N LEU A 338 -45.76 -164.69 -4.58
CA LEU A 338 -46.64 -165.13 -5.66
C LEU A 338 -45.87 -165.86 -6.77
N LEU A 339 -44.64 -165.42 -7.04
CA LEU A 339 -43.73 -166.05 -7.99
C LEU A 339 -43.31 -167.44 -7.50
N ASP A 340 -42.90 -167.58 -6.25
CA ASP A 340 -42.58 -168.87 -5.62
C ASP A 340 -43.77 -169.85 -5.68
N LYS A 341 -44.98 -169.33 -5.46
CA LYS A 341 -46.21 -170.14 -5.57
C LYS A 341 -46.46 -170.63 -7.00
N LYS A 342 -46.13 -169.83 -8.01
CA LYS A 342 -46.29 -170.20 -9.42
C LYS A 342 -45.18 -171.15 -9.89
N GLU A 343 -43.95 -171.00 -9.41
CA GLU A 343 -42.86 -171.96 -9.62
C GLU A 343 -43.17 -173.31 -8.95
N ALA A 344 -43.70 -173.30 -7.73
CA ALA A 344 -44.17 -174.53 -7.07
C ALA A 344 -45.33 -175.19 -7.81
N GLN A 345 -46.27 -174.41 -8.37
CA GLN A 345 -47.33 -174.93 -9.25
C GLN A 345 -46.76 -175.55 -10.53
N LEU A 346 -45.74 -174.94 -11.14
CA LEU A 346 -45.06 -175.48 -12.32
C LEU A 346 -44.27 -176.76 -12.02
N LEU A 347 -43.57 -176.83 -10.88
CA LEU A 347 -42.87 -178.04 -10.44
C LEU A 347 -43.84 -179.18 -10.13
N ALA A 348 -44.99 -178.90 -9.52
CA ALA A 348 -46.04 -179.89 -9.29
C ALA A 348 -46.69 -180.38 -10.59
N MET A 349 -46.95 -179.48 -11.56
CA MET A 349 -47.42 -179.87 -12.90
C MET A 349 -46.36 -180.67 -13.68
N ASN A 350 -45.09 -180.33 -13.51
CA ASN A 350 -43.98 -181.03 -14.14
C ASN A 350 -43.84 -182.47 -13.61
N GLU A 351 -44.02 -182.70 -12.31
CA GLU A 351 -44.03 -184.06 -11.76
C GLU A 351 -45.33 -184.83 -12.06
N GLN A 352 -46.47 -184.16 -12.25
CA GLN A 352 -47.67 -184.81 -12.81
C GLN A 352 -47.48 -185.26 -14.27
N CYS A 353 -46.69 -184.55 -15.08
CA CYS A 353 -46.34 -184.98 -16.44
C CYS A 353 -45.30 -186.12 -16.49
N LYS A 354 -44.49 -186.29 -15.43
CA LYS A 354 -43.49 -187.37 -15.33
C LYS A 354 -44.12 -188.72 -14.96
N VAL A 355 -45.12 -188.73 -14.08
CA VAL A 355 -45.92 -189.93 -13.78
C VAL A 355 -46.73 -190.38 -15.01
N TYR A 356 -47.18 -189.42 -15.84
CA TYR A 356 -47.82 -189.71 -17.13
C TYR A 356 -46.86 -190.35 -18.16
N TRP A 357 -45.55 -190.08 -18.05
CA TRP A 357 -44.53 -190.73 -18.86
C TRP A 357 -44.23 -192.17 -18.41
N GLU A 358 -44.44 -192.53 -17.14
CA GLU A 358 -44.23 -193.91 -16.65
C GLU A 358 -45.48 -194.80 -16.71
N PHE A 359 -46.70 -194.25 -16.52
CA PHE A 359 -47.93 -195.05 -16.55
C PHE A 359 -48.35 -195.47 -17.97
N MET A 360 -48.08 -194.65 -18.99
CA MET A 360 -48.49 -194.92 -20.37
C MET A 360 -47.58 -195.95 -21.08
N MET A 361 -46.34 -196.15 -20.61
CA MET A 361 -45.51 -197.28 -21.03
C MET A 361 -45.90 -198.60 -20.33
N VAL A 362 -46.58 -198.56 -19.16
CA VAL A 362 -47.07 -199.72 -18.39
C VAL A 362 -48.54 -200.08 -18.71
N THR A 363 -49.15 -199.34 -19.63
CA THR A 363 -50.24 -199.78 -20.51
C THR A 363 -49.77 -199.77 -21.97
N LEU A 364 -48.63 -200.36 -22.32
CA LEU A 364 -48.36 -201.79 -22.21
C LEU A 364 -49.56 -202.57 -22.76
N GLU A 365 -49.33 -203.12 -23.95
CA GLU A 365 -49.23 -204.57 -24.18
C GLU A 365 -50.47 -205.43 -23.88
N VAL A 366 -51.42 -205.00 -23.05
CA VAL A 366 -52.70 -205.68 -22.80
C VAL A 366 -53.66 -205.49 -23.99
N VAL A 367 -53.65 -204.34 -24.66
CA VAL A 367 -54.58 -204.08 -25.78
C VAL A 367 -54.10 -204.70 -27.10
N VAL A 368 -52.81 -205.03 -27.22
CA VAL A 368 -52.25 -205.77 -28.36
C VAL A 368 -52.73 -207.23 -28.43
N ILE A 369 -53.41 -207.77 -27.40
CA ILE A 369 -53.94 -209.15 -27.40
C ILE A 369 -55.47 -209.22 -27.65
N ALA A 370 -56.26 -208.16 -27.41
CA ALA A 370 -57.71 -208.31 -27.27
C ALA A 370 -58.57 -207.96 -28.50
N LEU A 371 -58.11 -207.22 -29.51
CA LEU A 371 -58.99 -206.80 -30.62
C LEU A 371 -58.43 -207.13 -32.01
N CYS A 372 -58.07 -208.41 -32.14
CA CYS A 372 -58.09 -209.20 -33.38
C CYS A 372 -59.53 -209.64 -33.78
N ASN A 373 -60.57 -208.87 -33.44
CA ASN A 373 -61.96 -209.16 -33.83
C ASN A 373 -62.68 -207.89 -34.32
N SER A 374 -63.01 -207.88 -35.61
CA SER A 374 -63.96 -206.98 -36.32
C SER A 374 -63.50 -205.51 -36.51
N THR A 375 -62.74 -205.14 -37.56
CA THR A 375 -63.08 -205.09 -39.00
C THR A 375 -63.96 -203.87 -39.40
N LEU A 376 -63.40 -203.06 -40.32
CA LEU A 376 -64.05 -202.34 -41.44
C LEU A 376 -64.52 -200.85 -41.29
N ILE A 377 -63.78 -199.97 -42.00
CA ILE A 377 -64.23 -199.04 -43.07
C ILE A 377 -64.56 -197.54 -42.77
N THR A 378 -63.72 -196.68 -43.41
CA THR A 378 -63.92 -195.32 -44.02
C THR A 378 -64.36 -194.11 -43.18
N ALA A 379 -64.19 -192.84 -43.56
CA ALA A 379 -63.30 -192.04 -44.43
C ALA A 379 -63.96 -190.64 -44.54
N ILE A 380 -63.17 -189.56 -44.34
CA ILE A 380 -63.10 -188.34 -45.19
C ILE A 380 -64.24 -187.28 -45.20
N CYS A 381 -63.78 -186.02 -44.98
CA CYS A 381 -64.19 -184.69 -45.53
C CYS A 381 -65.15 -183.72 -44.80
N SER A 382 -64.55 -182.68 -44.16
CA SER A 382 -64.52 -181.23 -44.58
C SER A 382 -65.82 -180.38 -44.67
N PRO A 383 -65.79 -179.03 -44.87
CA PRO A 383 -64.94 -177.92 -44.32
C PRO A 383 -65.74 -176.60 -44.01
N VAL A 384 -65.01 -175.47 -43.86
CA VAL A 384 -65.34 -174.02 -44.14
C VAL A 384 -65.87 -173.17 -42.96
N SER A 385 -65.60 -171.86 -42.75
CA SER A 385 -64.55 -170.84 -43.03
C SER A 385 -65.03 -169.50 -42.41
N ASP A 386 -64.07 -168.59 -42.11
CA ASP A 386 -64.13 -167.10 -42.22
C ASP A 386 -64.99 -166.23 -41.24
N PRO A 387 -64.76 -164.88 -41.15
CA PRO A 387 -63.50 -164.09 -41.19
C PRO A 387 -63.46 -162.82 -40.27
N HIS A 388 -62.30 -162.11 -40.32
CA HIS A 388 -62.04 -160.64 -40.27
C HIS A 388 -61.58 -159.86 -38.99
N ASP A 389 -60.44 -159.17 -39.21
CA ASP A 389 -59.75 -157.95 -38.66
C ASP A 389 -60.59 -156.69 -38.29
N PRO A 390 -60.05 -155.52 -37.79
CA PRO A 390 -58.65 -155.00 -37.83
C PRO A 390 -58.06 -154.20 -36.61
N CYS A 391 -56.73 -153.98 -36.69
CA CYS A 391 -55.88 -152.79 -36.41
C CYS A 391 -55.84 -151.99 -35.07
N CYS A 392 -54.61 -152.01 -34.49
CA CYS A 392 -53.75 -150.88 -34.05
C CYS A 392 -54.17 -150.06 -32.80
N SER A 393 -53.32 -149.80 -31.79
CA SER A 393 -51.85 -149.65 -31.81
C SER A 393 -51.26 -149.47 -30.39
N LEU A 394 -50.05 -150.04 -30.19
CA LEU A 394 -48.85 -149.43 -29.55
C LEU A 394 -48.67 -149.48 -28.00
N PRO A 395 -47.41 -149.46 -27.52
CA PRO A 395 -46.80 -150.64 -26.90
C PRO A 395 -46.22 -150.41 -25.49
N SER A 396 -45.90 -151.52 -24.85
CA SER A 396 -45.57 -151.66 -23.44
C SER A 396 -44.22 -151.06 -22.99
N CYS A 397 -44.27 -150.20 -21.96
CA CYS A 397 -43.42 -150.20 -20.76
C CYS A 397 -44.17 -149.53 -19.61
#